data_AF-A0A6I4T0F7-F1
#
_entry.id   AF-A0A6I4T0F7-F1
#
_cell.length_a   1.000
_cell.length_b   1.000
_cell.length_c   1.000
_cell.angle_alpha   90.00
_cell.angle_beta   90.00
_cell.angle_gamma   90.00
#
_symmetry.space_group_name_H-M   'P 1'
#
loop_
_entity.id
_entity.type
_entity.pdbx_description
1 polymer ?
#
loop_
_entity_poly.entity_id
_entity_poly.type
_entity_poly.pdbx_seq_one_letter_code
_entity_poly.pdbx_strand_id
1 'polypeptide(L)'
;MLESLPLVERLALAYGSAKGRDVLLPIFACDARLSQIVRQKREPVLAQMRLAWWREMLEKPADQLPKGDAVLDALSHWPERGQLASLVSGWEMLLQEELDAAAIEAFVDGRANAVRLAALQIDSGNNADVQTAAQYWALGDLAANLGPSDERERVRRQADDLPRNIARLPRSLRPVFILGKLGQRALDADGAPLLSGPKSMLTIARLGIAGF
;
A
#
# COMPACT_ATOMS: atom_id res chain seq x y z
N MET A 1 -5.59 -14.72 6.18
CA MET A 1 -5.22 -13.47 5.48
C MET A 1 -4.84 -12.35 6.45
N LEU A 2 -5.66 -11.98 7.44
CA LEU A 2 -5.31 -10.87 8.34
C LEU A 2 -3.93 -11.01 9.01
N GLU A 3 -3.57 -12.22 9.44
CA GLU A 3 -2.28 -12.49 10.09
C GLU A 3 -1.06 -12.33 9.17
N SER A 4 -1.25 -12.39 7.84
CA SER A 4 -0.15 -12.22 6.89
C SER A 4 0.18 -10.76 6.58
N LEU A 5 -0.66 -9.81 7.02
CA LEU A 5 -0.41 -8.38 6.85
C LEU A 5 0.67 -7.92 7.84
N PRO A 6 1.49 -6.91 7.52
CA PRO A 6 2.35 -6.29 8.51
C PRO A 6 1.52 -5.60 9.61
N LEU A 7 2.15 -5.37 10.77
CA LEU A 7 1.45 -4.94 11.98
C LEU A 7 0.72 -3.60 11.79
N VAL A 8 1.30 -2.68 11.02
CA VAL A 8 0.77 -1.32 10.81
C VAL A 8 -0.59 -1.41 10.11
N GLU A 9 -0.68 -2.21 9.06
CA GLU A 9 -1.85 -2.43 8.23
C GLU A 9 -2.93 -3.17 9.01
N ARG A 10 -2.57 -4.19 9.80
CA ARG A 10 -3.50 -4.89 10.69
C ARG A 10 -4.16 -3.93 11.69
N LEU A 11 -3.36 -3.08 12.32
CA LEU A 11 -3.87 -2.09 13.28
C LEU A 11 -4.73 -1.04 12.59
N ALA A 12 -4.30 -0.52 11.44
CA ALA A 12 -5.09 0.44 10.67
C ALA A 12 -6.44 -0.14 10.24
N LEU A 13 -6.46 -1.38 9.73
CA LEU A 13 -7.69 -2.10 9.36
C LEU A 13 -8.65 -2.26 10.54
N ALA A 14 -8.15 -2.49 11.76
CA ALA A 14 -9.00 -2.64 12.95
C ALA A 14 -9.88 -1.41 13.22
N TYR A 15 -9.49 -0.21 12.76
CA TYR A 15 -10.28 1.02 12.87
C TYR A 15 -11.25 1.26 11.70
N GLY A 16 -11.28 0.36 10.71
CA GLY A 16 -12.18 0.44 9.58
C GLY A 16 -13.60 -0.05 9.87
N SER A 17 -14.57 0.49 9.13
CA SER A 17 -15.92 -0.10 9.05
C SER A 17 -15.87 -1.56 8.55
N ALA A 18 -16.93 -2.35 8.75
CA ALA A 18 -16.97 -3.73 8.24
C ALA A 18 -16.72 -3.78 6.72
N LYS A 19 -17.48 -2.99 5.95
CA LYS A 19 -17.30 -2.85 4.49
C LYS A 19 -15.88 -2.42 4.12
N GLY A 20 -15.32 -1.43 4.82
CA GLY A 20 -13.96 -0.96 4.59
C GLY A 20 -12.91 -2.05 4.83
N ARG A 21 -13.08 -2.85 5.89
CA ARG A 21 -12.20 -3.98 6.19
C ARG A 21 -12.30 -5.07 5.13
N ASP A 22 -13.51 -5.44 4.72
CA ASP A 22 -13.73 -6.50 3.74
C ASP A 22 -13.12 -6.17 2.37
N VAL A 23 -13.20 -4.90 1.97
CA VAL A 23 -12.65 -4.42 0.69
C VAL A 23 -11.14 -4.18 0.76
N LEU A 24 -10.61 -3.58 1.83
CA LEU A 24 -9.18 -3.25 1.92
C LEU A 24 -8.30 -4.48 2.24
N LEU A 25 -8.82 -5.45 2.99
CA LEU A 25 -8.06 -6.64 3.39
C LEU A 25 -7.42 -7.40 2.21
N PRO A 26 -8.13 -7.78 1.14
CA PRO A 26 -7.52 -8.51 0.03
C PRO A 26 -6.47 -7.68 -0.72
N ILE A 27 -6.65 -6.36 -0.82
CA ILE A 27 -5.66 -5.44 -1.42
C ILE A 27 -4.39 -5.40 -0.59
N PHE A 28 -4.49 -5.20 0.73
CA PHE A 28 -3.33 -5.19 1.62
C PHE A 28 -2.66 -6.56 1.72
N ALA A 29 -3.42 -7.66 1.63
CA ALA A 29 -2.86 -9.00 1.59
C ALA A 29 -2.07 -9.26 0.28
N CYS A 30 -2.56 -8.73 -0.86
CA CYS A 30 -1.85 -8.77 -2.12
C CYS A 30 -0.55 -7.95 -2.04
N ASP A 31 -0.63 -6.69 -1.63
CA ASP A 31 0.53 -5.79 -1.44
C ASP A 31 1.60 -6.42 -0.52
N ALA A 32 1.20 -7.01 0.61
CA ALA A 32 2.11 -7.69 1.52
C ALA A 32 2.83 -8.88 0.88
N ARG A 33 2.16 -9.65 0.02
CA ARG A 33 2.78 -10.77 -0.70
C ARG A 33 3.76 -10.29 -1.76
N LEU A 34 3.43 -9.24 -2.50
CA LEU A 34 4.34 -8.63 -3.48
C LEU A 34 5.59 -8.08 -2.78
N SER A 35 5.42 -7.41 -1.63
CA SER A 35 6.54 -6.99 -0.78
C SER A 35 7.43 -8.16 -0.36
N GLN A 36 6.85 -9.30 0.03
CA GLN A 36 7.62 -10.50 0.40
C GLN A 36 8.42 -11.07 -0.78
N ILE A 37 7.87 -11.03 -1.99
CA ILE A 37 8.58 -11.45 -3.21
C ILE A 37 9.79 -10.55 -3.46
N VAL A 38 9.60 -9.22 -3.42
CA VAL A 38 10.67 -8.24 -3.68
C VAL A 38 11.75 -8.27 -2.58
N ARG A 39 11.39 -8.55 -1.33
CA ARG A 39 12.35 -8.67 -0.22
C ARG A 39 13.33 -9.83 -0.39
N GLN A 40 13.02 -10.83 -1.21
CA GLN A 40 13.93 -11.95 -1.52
C GLN A 40 14.99 -11.54 -2.55
N LYS A 41 15.77 -10.49 -2.24
CA LYS A 41 16.70 -9.79 -3.15
C LYS A 41 17.78 -10.67 -3.80
N ARG A 42 18.04 -11.88 -3.31
CA ARG A 42 19.11 -12.75 -3.81
C ARG A 42 18.80 -13.40 -5.16
N GLU A 43 17.54 -13.36 -5.60
CA GLU A 43 17.10 -14.02 -6.83
C GLU A 43 16.19 -13.08 -7.64
N PRO A 44 16.71 -11.94 -8.16
CA PRO A 44 15.89 -10.92 -8.82
C PRO A 44 15.14 -11.46 -10.04
N VAL A 45 15.73 -12.38 -10.79
CA VAL A 45 15.07 -13.07 -11.91
C VAL A 45 13.87 -13.89 -11.43
N LEU A 46 14.01 -14.63 -10.33
CA LEU A 46 12.90 -15.41 -9.77
C LEU A 46 11.79 -14.49 -9.22
N ALA A 47 12.17 -13.39 -8.57
CA ALA A 47 11.22 -12.38 -8.11
C ALA A 47 10.42 -11.80 -9.29
N GLN A 48 11.09 -11.45 -10.40
CA GLN A 48 10.45 -10.96 -11.62
C GLN A 48 9.46 -11.99 -12.19
N MET A 49 9.84 -13.27 -12.27
CA MET A 49 8.95 -14.34 -12.75
C MET A 49 7.70 -14.48 -11.87
N ARG A 50 7.86 -14.38 -10.54
CA ARG A 50 6.75 -14.48 -9.59
C ARG A 50 5.83 -13.27 -9.68
N LEU A 51 6.36 -12.05 -9.84
CA LEU A 51 5.55 -10.86 -10.04
C LEU A 51 4.81 -10.91 -11.38
N ALA A 52 5.46 -11.32 -12.46
CA ALA A 52 4.82 -11.51 -13.76
C ALA A 52 3.64 -12.49 -13.68
N TRP A 53 3.82 -13.62 -12.97
CA TRP A 53 2.74 -14.55 -12.71
C TRP A 53 1.58 -13.90 -11.94
N TRP A 54 1.85 -13.10 -10.91
CA TRP A 54 0.82 -12.37 -10.16
C TRP A 54 0.03 -11.41 -11.06
N ARG A 55 0.72 -10.66 -11.92
CA ARG A 55 0.10 -9.74 -12.89
C ARG A 55 -0.83 -10.50 -13.83
N GLU A 56 -0.38 -11.62 -14.40
CA GLU A 56 -1.22 -12.47 -15.24
C GLU A 56 -2.45 -13.00 -14.49
N MET A 57 -2.31 -13.43 -13.22
CA MET A 57 -3.46 -13.91 -12.45
C MET A 57 -4.49 -12.82 -12.19
N LEU A 58 -4.08 -11.56 -11.99
CA LEU A 58 -5.03 -10.46 -11.79
C LEU A 58 -5.84 -10.16 -13.06
N GLU A 59 -5.27 -10.40 -14.24
CA GLU A 59 -5.90 -10.16 -15.54
C GLU A 59 -6.75 -11.34 -16.04
N LYS A 60 -6.47 -12.57 -15.59
CA LYS A 60 -7.23 -13.76 -15.99
C LYS A 60 -8.70 -13.69 -15.56
N PRO A 61 -9.63 -14.31 -16.30
CA PRO A 61 -11.01 -14.52 -15.84
C PRO A 61 -11.09 -15.30 -14.52
N ALA A 62 -12.14 -15.05 -13.72
CA ALA A 62 -12.26 -15.63 -12.37
C ALA A 62 -12.36 -17.17 -12.37
N ASP A 63 -12.97 -17.76 -13.38
CA ASP A 63 -13.11 -19.21 -13.59
C ASP A 63 -11.80 -19.90 -14.00
N GLN A 64 -10.79 -19.12 -14.41
CA GLN A 64 -9.46 -19.61 -14.81
C GLN A 64 -8.39 -19.41 -13.73
N LEU A 65 -8.76 -18.85 -12.57
CA LEU A 65 -7.83 -18.67 -11.46
C LEU A 65 -7.46 -20.02 -10.83
N PRO A 66 -6.20 -20.17 -10.39
CA PRO A 66 -5.82 -21.31 -9.57
C PRO A 66 -6.61 -21.29 -8.25
N LYS A 67 -7.10 -22.46 -7.85
CA LYS A 67 -7.87 -22.61 -6.60
C LYS A 67 -6.95 -22.77 -5.39
N GLY A 68 -7.40 -22.30 -4.24
CA GLY A 68 -6.74 -22.55 -2.95
C GLY A 68 -5.73 -21.48 -2.54
N ASP A 69 -5.57 -20.43 -3.33
CA ASP A 69 -4.84 -19.25 -2.92
C ASP A 69 -5.78 -18.22 -2.28
N ALA A 70 -5.67 -18.01 -0.97
CA ALA A 70 -6.63 -17.19 -0.24
C ALA A 70 -6.75 -15.74 -0.74
N VAL A 71 -5.68 -15.15 -1.29
CA VAL A 71 -5.73 -13.76 -1.79
C VAL A 71 -6.36 -13.71 -3.17
N LEU A 72 -6.00 -14.61 -4.08
CA LEU A 72 -6.66 -14.71 -5.38
C LEU A 72 -8.13 -15.09 -5.24
N ASP A 73 -8.46 -16.00 -4.32
CA ASP A 73 -9.85 -16.37 -3.99
C ASP A 73 -10.63 -15.14 -3.51
N ALA A 74 -10.04 -14.30 -2.65
CA ALA A 74 -10.68 -13.07 -2.19
C ALA A 74 -10.81 -11.99 -3.28
N LEU A 75 -9.86 -11.93 -4.21
CA LEU A 75 -9.87 -11.00 -5.36
C LEU A 75 -10.68 -11.53 -6.55
N SER A 76 -11.11 -12.80 -6.54
CA SER A 76 -11.79 -13.45 -7.67
C SER A 76 -13.06 -12.72 -8.13
N HIS A 77 -13.77 -12.09 -7.20
CA HIS A 77 -14.98 -11.31 -7.45
C HIS A 77 -14.74 -9.79 -7.43
N TRP A 78 -13.47 -9.36 -7.38
CA TRP A 78 -13.13 -7.93 -7.40
C TRP A 78 -13.55 -7.30 -8.74
N PRO A 79 -14.35 -6.22 -8.73
CA PRO A 79 -14.76 -5.57 -9.97
C PRO A 79 -13.56 -5.00 -10.72
N GLU A 80 -13.46 -5.31 -12.01
CA GLU A 80 -12.34 -4.87 -12.85
C GLU A 80 -10.96 -5.24 -12.24
N ARG A 81 -10.83 -6.45 -11.66
CA ARG A 81 -9.59 -6.97 -11.03
C ARG A 81 -8.33 -6.68 -11.84
N GLY A 82 -8.39 -6.73 -13.17
CA GLY A 82 -7.25 -6.42 -14.04
C GLY A 82 -6.62 -5.05 -13.79
N GLN A 83 -7.37 -4.05 -13.30
CA GLN A 83 -6.81 -2.74 -12.93
C GLN A 83 -5.81 -2.83 -11.76
N LEU A 84 -5.90 -3.86 -10.92
CA LEU A 84 -4.95 -4.13 -9.84
C LEU A 84 -3.59 -4.62 -10.34
N ALA A 85 -3.45 -4.98 -11.63
CA ALA A 85 -2.15 -5.31 -12.23
C ALA A 85 -1.13 -4.16 -12.07
N SER A 86 -1.60 -2.90 -12.06
CA SER A 86 -0.76 -1.72 -11.79
C SER A 86 -0.04 -1.77 -10.44
N LEU A 87 -0.63 -2.41 -9.42
CA LEU A 87 0.03 -2.65 -8.13
C LEU A 87 1.27 -3.53 -8.31
N VAL A 88 1.13 -4.60 -9.09
CA VAL A 88 2.22 -5.55 -9.37
C VAL A 88 3.32 -4.85 -10.16
N SER A 89 2.96 -4.11 -11.21
CA SER A 89 3.92 -3.33 -11.99
C SER A 89 4.68 -2.32 -11.15
N GLY A 90 4.03 -1.66 -10.19
CA GLY A 90 4.72 -0.79 -9.24
C GLY A 90 5.76 -1.53 -8.39
N TRP A 91 5.45 -2.73 -7.89
CA TRP A 91 6.40 -3.56 -7.15
C TRP A 91 7.55 -4.09 -8.03
N GLU A 92 7.30 -4.38 -9.31
CA GLU A 92 8.34 -4.78 -10.28
C GLU A 92 9.43 -3.69 -10.42
N MET A 93 9.07 -2.41 -10.30
CA MET A 93 10.04 -1.30 -10.39
C MET A 93 11.11 -1.33 -9.30
N LEU A 94 10.82 -1.93 -8.14
CA LEU A 94 11.79 -2.05 -7.04
C LEU A 94 12.82 -3.17 -7.26
N LEU A 95 12.72 -3.94 -8.34
CA LEU A 95 13.72 -4.94 -8.73
C LEU A 95 14.82 -4.38 -9.63
N GLN A 96 14.72 -3.11 -10.04
CA GLN A 96 15.76 -2.45 -10.82
C GLN A 96 17.05 -2.27 -10.02
N GLU A 97 18.19 -2.19 -10.72
CA GLU A 97 19.50 -2.01 -10.08
C GLU A 97 19.63 -0.65 -9.39
N GLU A 98 19.03 0.39 -9.96
CA GLU A 98 18.96 1.72 -9.38
C GLU A 98 17.51 2.13 -9.17
N LEU A 99 17.19 2.63 -7.98
CA LEU A 99 15.89 3.21 -7.68
C LEU A 99 15.90 4.71 -8.04
N ASP A 100 15.52 5.01 -9.28
CA ASP A 100 15.37 6.37 -9.79
C ASP A 100 13.98 6.98 -9.50
N ALA A 101 13.78 8.25 -9.85
CA ALA A 101 12.54 8.96 -9.57
C ALA A 101 11.33 8.35 -10.29
N ALA A 102 11.51 7.84 -11.52
CA ALA A 102 10.42 7.25 -12.31
C ALA A 102 10.00 5.89 -11.74
N ALA A 103 10.95 5.10 -11.25
CA ALA A 103 10.70 3.84 -10.57
C ALA A 103 9.94 4.06 -9.25
N ILE A 104 10.31 5.09 -8.48
CA ILE A 104 9.59 5.46 -7.26
C ILE A 104 8.17 5.94 -7.60
N GLU A 105 8.00 6.78 -8.63
CA GLU A 105 6.70 7.26 -9.08
C GLU A 105 5.76 6.11 -9.45
N ALA A 106 6.22 5.20 -10.31
CA ALA A 106 5.44 4.04 -10.73
C ALA A 106 5.09 3.10 -9.57
N PHE A 107 6.00 2.91 -8.61
CA PHE A 107 5.72 2.18 -7.37
C PHE A 107 4.62 2.85 -6.54
N VAL A 108 4.74 4.15 -6.32
CA VAL A 108 3.80 4.95 -5.53
C VAL A 108 2.42 4.98 -6.18
N ASP A 109 2.36 5.19 -7.49
CA ASP A 109 1.11 5.25 -8.25
C ASP A 109 0.41 3.89 -8.31
N GLY A 110 1.16 2.79 -8.47
CA GLY A 110 0.60 1.44 -8.41
C GLY A 110 -0.08 1.15 -7.06
N ARG A 111 0.59 1.48 -5.95
CA ARG A 111 0.04 1.32 -4.60
C ARG A 111 -1.14 2.26 -4.35
N ALA A 112 -1.03 3.52 -4.73
CA ALA A 112 -2.08 4.51 -4.53
C ALA A 112 -3.33 4.19 -5.36
N ASN A 113 -3.16 3.75 -6.60
CA ASN A 113 -4.26 3.34 -7.47
C ASN A 113 -5.04 2.15 -6.89
N ALA A 114 -4.34 1.12 -6.36
CA ALA A 114 -5.02 -0.02 -5.73
C ALA A 114 -5.90 0.41 -4.54
N VAL A 115 -5.42 1.35 -3.72
CA VAL A 115 -6.20 1.91 -2.60
C VAL A 115 -7.36 2.78 -3.09
N ARG A 116 -7.16 3.57 -4.15
CA ARG A 116 -8.22 4.36 -4.78
C ARG A 116 -9.34 3.48 -5.34
N LEU A 117 -8.98 2.37 -6.00
CA LEU A 117 -9.95 1.38 -6.49
C LEU A 117 -10.74 0.74 -5.35
N ALA A 118 -10.09 0.42 -4.23
CA ALA A 118 -10.77 -0.04 -3.02
C ALA A 118 -11.72 1.03 -2.47
N ALA A 119 -11.29 2.29 -2.43
CA ALA A 119 -12.11 3.38 -1.95
C ALA A 119 -13.40 3.54 -2.76
N LEU A 120 -13.33 3.46 -4.09
CA LEU A 120 -14.51 3.50 -4.97
C LEU A 120 -15.57 2.43 -4.62
N GLN A 121 -15.15 1.26 -4.15
CA GLN A 121 -16.07 0.19 -3.72
C GLN A 121 -16.67 0.46 -2.34
N ILE A 122 -15.96 1.22 -1.49
CA ILE A 122 -16.36 1.53 -0.12
C ILE A 122 -17.29 2.75 -0.10
N ASP A 123 -16.88 3.84 -0.74
CA ASP A 123 -17.47 5.18 -0.71
C ASP A 123 -17.15 5.93 -2.01
N SER A 124 -18.15 6.60 -2.60
CA SER A 124 -17.99 7.34 -3.86
C SER A 124 -17.40 8.75 -3.68
N GLY A 125 -16.88 9.06 -2.49
CA GLY A 125 -16.36 10.37 -2.10
C GLY A 125 -15.08 10.83 -2.81
N ASN A 126 -14.38 11.80 -2.20
CA ASN A 126 -13.24 12.47 -2.82
C ASN A 126 -12.01 11.56 -3.00
N ASN A 127 -11.85 11.02 -4.20
CA ASN A 127 -10.74 10.13 -4.56
C ASN A 127 -9.37 10.80 -4.54
N ALA A 128 -9.28 12.12 -4.70
CA ALA A 128 -8.00 12.83 -4.67
C ALA A 128 -7.36 12.78 -3.27
N ASP A 129 -8.18 12.96 -2.22
CA ASP A 129 -7.70 12.90 -0.83
C ASP A 129 -7.25 11.48 -0.46
N VAL A 130 -7.95 10.46 -0.98
CA VAL A 130 -7.57 9.04 -0.83
C VAL A 130 -6.24 8.77 -1.51
N GLN A 131 -6.08 9.25 -2.74
CA GLN A 131 -4.85 9.12 -3.52
C GLN A 131 -3.67 9.70 -2.73
N THR A 132 -3.78 10.94 -2.25
CA THR A 132 -2.72 11.58 -1.45
C THR A 132 -2.37 10.79 -0.19
N ALA A 133 -3.38 10.30 0.56
CA ALA A 133 -3.13 9.48 1.74
C ALA A 133 -2.39 8.18 1.40
N ALA A 134 -2.76 7.52 0.30
CA ALA A 134 -2.11 6.30 -0.15
C ALA A 134 -0.68 6.55 -0.68
N GLN A 135 -0.43 7.68 -1.34
CA GLN A 135 0.91 8.08 -1.79
C GLN A 135 1.84 8.33 -0.60
N TYR A 136 1.38 9.06 0.43
CA TYR A 136 2.15 9.25 1.66
C TYR A 136 2.45 7.92 2.36
N TRP A 137 1.50 6.99 2.39
CA TRP A 137 1.74 5.64 2.91
C TRP A 137 2.83 4.92 2.11
N ALA A 138 2.72 4.89 0.78
CA ALA A 138 3.67 4.21 -0.09
C ALA A 138 5.09 4.77 0.05
N LEU A 139 5.24 6.10 0.00
CA LEU A 139 6.53 6.79 0.14
C LEU A 139 7.13 6.57 1.54
N GLY A 140 6.34 6.75 2.59
CA GLY A 140 6.82 6.58 3.97
C GLY A 140 7.24 5.15 4.27
N ASP A 141 6.48 4.17 3.79
CA ASP A 141 6.81 2.76 3.93
C ASP A 141 8.08 2.39 3.14
N LEU A 142 8.23 2.89 1.92
CA LEU A 142 9.45 2.70 1.13
C LEU A 142 10.66 3.33 1.84
N ALA A 143 10.58 4.59 2.25
CA ALA A 143 11.67 5.28 2.95
C ALA A 143 12.09 4.56 4.25
N ALA A 144 11.12 4.01 4.99
CA ALA A 144 11.37 3.24 6.22
C ALA A 144 12.05 1.88 5.98
N ASN A 145 11.94 1.33 4.77
CA ASN A 145 12.58 0.07 4.39
C ASN A 145 13.90 0.26 3.63
N LEU A 146 14.19 1.48 3.17
CA LEU A 146 15.51 1.85 2.66
C LEU A 146 16.43 2.16 3.84
N GLY A 147 17.73 1.88 3.73
CA GLY A 147 18.75 2.38 4.68
C GLY A 147 19.01 3.88 4.48
N PRO A 148 19.83 4.54 5.32
CA PRO A 148 20.30 5.90 5.02
C PRO A 148 21.10 5.88 3.71
N SER A 149 20.52 6.43 2.64
CA SER A 149 21.08 6.40 1.28
C SER A 149 20.51 7.53 0.41
N ASP A 150 21.13 7.77 -0.74
CA ASP A 150 20.62 8.70 -1.75
C ASP A 150 19.24 8.28 -2.27
N GLU A 151 18.96 6.98 -2.34
CA GLU A 151 17.62 6.46 -2.70
C GLU A 151 16.55 6.90 -1.70
N ARG A 152 16.84 6.86 -0.39
CA ARG A 152 15.91 7.33 0.64
C ARG A 152 15.63 8.83 0.49
N GLU A 153 16.66 9.60 0.20
CA GLU A 153 16.53 11.05 -0.01
C GLU A 153 15.72 11.35 -1.28
N ARG A 154 15.86 10.57 -2.37
CA ARG A 154 15.00 10.68 -3.57
C ARG A 154 13.54 10.40 -3.24
N VAL A 155 13.25 9.32 -2.49
CA VAL A 155 11.89 9.00 -2.02
C VAL A 155 11.31 10.15 -1.21
N ARG A 156 12.11 10.77 -0.33
CA ARG A 156 11.66 11.92 0.45
C ARG A 156 11.35 13.14 -0.41
N ARG A 157 12.19 13.47 -1.40
CA ARG A 157 11.95 14.60 -2.31
C ARG A 157 10.66 14.44 -3.10
N GLN A 158 10.30 13.23 -3.47
CA GLN A 158 9.02 12.99 -4.15
C GLN A 158 7.79 13.27 -3.27
N ALA A 159 7.95 13.26 -1.94
CA ALA A 159 6.90 13.69 -1.03
C ALA A 159 6.69 15.22 -1.01
N ASP A 160 7.67 16.01 -1.50
CA ASP A 160 7.55 17.48 -1.58
C ASP A 160 6.54 17.92 -2.64
N ASP A 161 6.26 17.07 -3.64
CA ASP A 161 5.25 17.29 -4.67
C ASP A 161 3.82 17.00 -4.18
N LEU A 162 3.67 16.38 -3.00
CA LEU A 162 2.36 16.06 -2.43
C LEU A 162 1.78 17.24 -1.63
N PRO A 163 0.44 17.37 -1.56
CA PRO A 163 -0.20 18.34 -0.67
C PRO A 163 0.27 18.16 0.77
N ARG A 164 0.83 19.22 1.37
CA ARG A 164 1.45 19.20 2.71
C ARG A 164 0.55 18.62 3.82
N ASN A 165 -0.77 18.66 3.67
CA ASN A 165 -1.69 18.09 4.63
C ASN A 165 -2.60 17.06 3.96
N ILE A 166 -2.62 15.85 4.50
CA ILE A 166 -3.63 14.85 4.16
C ILE A 166 -4.98 15.32 4.71
N ALA A 167 -5.94 15.52 3.80
CA ALA A 167 -7.32 15.85 4.13
C ALA A 167 -8.00 14.71 4.92
N ARG A 168 -9.05 15.05 5.68
CA ARG A 168 -9.80 14.06 6.45
C ARG A 168 -10.58 13.14 5.53
N LEU A 169 -10.43 11.83 5.75
CA LEU A 169 -11.22 10.82 5.05
C LEU A 169 -12.45 10.39 5.89
N PRO A 170 -13.52 9.92 5.24
CA PRO A 170 -14.70 9.39 5.93
C PRO A 170 -14.34 8.19 6.81
N ARG A 171 -15.20 7.89 7.80
CA ARG A 171 -14.99 6.78 8.76
C ARG A 171 -14.77 5.43 8.04
N SER A 172 -15.41 5.24 6.91
CA SER A 172 -15.31 4.08 6.05
C SER A 172 -13.89 3.84 5.52
N LEU A 173 -13.09 4.90 5.35
CA LEU A 173 -11.71 4.91 4.84
C LEU A 173 -10.66 5.25 5.90
N ARG A 174 -11.02 5.12 7.19
CA ARG A 174 -10.10 5.36 8.30
C ARG A 174 -8.78 4.60 8.24
N PRO A 175 -8.73 3.32 7.81
CA PRO A 175 -7.45 2.62 7.67
C PRO A 175 -6.49 3.36 6.74
N VAL A 176 -6.98 3.84 5.59
CA VAL A 176 -6.17 4.59 4.61
C VAL A 176 -5.68 5.91 5.20
N PHE A 177 -6.54 6.64 5.92
CA PHE A 177 -6.14 7.88 6.58
C PHE A 177 -5.04 7.66 7.63
N ILE A 178 -5.17 6.61 8.46
CA ILE A 178 -4.17 6.24 9.46
C ILE A 178 -2.84 5.93 8.77
N LEU A 179 -2.85 5.10 7.73
CA LEU A 179 -1.64 4.72 6.99
C LEU A 179 -0.97 5.93 6.36
N GLY A 180 -1.74 6.82 5.71
CA GLY A 180 -1.22 8.06 5.13
C GLY A 180 -0.57 8.94 6.19
N LYS A 181 -1.23 9.15 7.34
CA LYS A 181 -0.67 9.95 8.45
C LYS A 181 0.60 9.35 9.03
N LEU A 182 0.69 8.02 9.13
CA LEU A 182 1.90 7.34 9.58
C LEU A 182 3.04 7.46 8.56
N GLY A 183 2.72 7.34 7.27
CA GLY A 183 3.68 7.53 6.18
C GLY A 183 4.22 8.95 6.11
N GLN A 184 3.34 9.95 6.19
CA GLN A 184 3.72 11.37 6.30
C GLN A 184 4.69 11.59 7.47
N ARG A 185 4.34 11.08 8.67
CA ARG A 185 5.19 11.20 9.86
C ARG A 185 6.54 10.48 9.69
N ALA A 186 6.57 9.34 9.00
CA ALA A 186 7.80 8.61 8.72
C ALA A 186 8.74 9.45 7.85
N LEU A 187 8.21 10.11 6.82
CA LEU A 187 8.96 11.01 5.94
C LEU A 187 9.47 12.26 6.68
N ASP A 188 8.62 12.89 7.49
CA ASP A 188 9.00 14.03 8.34
C ASP A 188 10.11 13.66 9.35
N ALA A 189 10.20 12.39 9.71
CA ALA A 189 11.20 11.82 10.61
C ALA A 189 12.31 11.05 9.88
N ASP A 190 12.66 11.47 8.65
CA ASP A 190 13.77 10.95 7.86
C ASP A 190 13.71 9.44 7.54
N GLY A 191 12.52 8.95 7.21
CA GLY A 191 12.28 7.54 6.94
C GLY A 191 12.29 6.68 8.21
N ALA A 192 11.84 7.23 9.35
CA ALA A 192 11.67 6.43 10.56
C ALA A 192 10.60 5.34 10.37
N PRO A 193 10.67 4.21 11.10
CA PRO A 193 9.63 3.19 11.04
C PRO A 193 8.22 3.76 11.30
N LEU A 194 7.25 3.39 10.43
CA LEU A 194 5.85 3.82 10.52
C LEU A 194 5.28 3.58 11.92
N LEU A 195 5.65 2.45 12.52
CA LEU A 195 5.44 2.15 13.93
C LEU A 195 6.77 2.15 14.69
N SER A 196 6.95 3.18 15.52
CA SER A 196 8.12 3.36 16.38
C SER A 196 7.67 3.64 17.82
N GLY A 197 7.67 2.59 18.65
CA GLY A 197 7.44 2.66 20.09
C GLY A 197 6.02 3.10 20.54
N PRO A 198 5.83 3.33 21.86
CA PRO A 198 4.52 3.60 22.46
C PRO A 198 3.81 4.85 21.92
N LYS A 199 4.58 5.88 21.54
CA LYS A 199 4.02 7.13 20.97
C LYS A 199 3.31 6.89 19.64
N SER A 200 3.84 6.01 18.79
CA SER A 200 3.21 5.68 17.50
C SER A 200 1.91 4.91 17.69
N MET A 201 1.85 4.01 18.69
CA MET A 201 0.60 3.33 19.06
C MET A 201 -0.46 4.30 19.59
N LEU A 202 -0.05 5.28 20.40
CA LEU A 202 -0.96 6.36 20.86
C LEU A 202 -1.46 7.23 19.70
N THR A 203 -0.63 7.50 18.68
CA THR A 203 -1.06 8.21 17.47
C THR A 203 -2.12 7.43 16.71
N ILE A 204 -1.93 6.12 16.51
CA ILE A 204 -2.96 5.26 15.89
C ILE A 204 -4.25 5.29 16.71
N ALA A 205 -4.16 5.14 18.04
CA ALA A 205 -5.35 5.19 18.90
C ALA A 205 -6.08 6.54 18.83
N ARG A 206 -5.34 7.66 18.81
CA ARG A 206 -5.90 9.01 18.67
C ARG A 206 -6.56 9.22 17.31
N LEU A 207 -5.89 8.85 16.22
CA LEU A 207 -6.44 8.96 14.87
C LEU A 207 -7.65 8.04 14.67
N GLY A 208 -7.59 6.84 15.24
CA GLY A 208 -8.64 5.83 15.20
C GLY A 208 -9.91 6.21 15.94
N ILE A 209 -9.76 6.73 17.17
CA ILE A 209 -10.88 7.09 18.07
C ILE A 209 -11.41 8.49 17.74
N ALA A 210 -10.53 9.46 17.50
CA ALA A 210 -10.90 10.87 17.52
C ALA A 210 -11.16 11.47 16.13
N GLY A 211 -10.69 10.82 15.04
CA GLY A 211 -11.03 11.20 13.67
C GLY A 211 -10.66 12.63 13.25
N PHE A 212 -9.55 13.16 13.78
CA PHE A 212 -9.07 14.54 13.50
C PHE A 212 -8.03 14.61 12.39
#